data_AF-A0A556MWZ1-F1
#
_entry.id   AF-A0A556MWZ1-F1
#
_cell.length_a   1.000
_cell.length_b   1.000
_cell.length_c   1.000
_cell.angle_alpha   90.00
_cell.angle_beta   90.00
_cell.angle_gamma   90.00
#
_symmetry.space_group_name_H-M   'P 1'
#
loop_
_entity.id
_entity.type
_entity.pdbx_description
1 polymer ?
#
loop_
_entity_poly.entity_id
_entity_poly.type
_entity_poly.pdbx_seq_one_letter_code
_entity_poly.pdbx_strand_id
1 'polypeptide(L)'
;MNPLKLLEPDEREHYEFLKTVFEHEFEETHLAFRLSGKLTSELLNLLPLCAFLFEEYGFPDPEYSGLLYQALTNALAQYLAVFHFLVS
;
A
#
# COMPACT_ATOMS: atom_id res chain seq x y z
N MET A 1 -15.22 0.53 -14.85
CA MET A 1 -14.94 1.85 -14.25
C MET A 1 -13.58 1.76 -13.58
N ASN A 2 -12.65 2.70 -13.81
CA ASN A 2 -11.34 2.67 -13.14
C ASN A 2 -11.52 3.26 -11.72
N PRO A 3 -11.41 2.47 -10.64
CA PRO A 3 -11.68 2.94 -9.28
C PRO A 3 -10.68 4.01 -8.83
N LEU A 4 -9.47 4.06 -9.41
CA LEU A 4 -8.45 5.07 -9.09
C LEU A 4 -8.86 6.50 -9.50
N LYS A 5 -9.88 6.64 -10.37
CA LYS A 5 -10.43 7.95 -10.74
C LYS A 5 -11.27 8.58 -9.63
N LEU A 6 -11.64 7.81 -8.60
CA LEU A 6 -12.41 8.27 -7.46
C LEU A 6 -11.53 8.80 -6.33
N LEU A 7 -10.22 8.55 -6.38
CA LEU A 7 -9.27 9.06 -5.40
C LEU A 7 -9.02 10.55 -5.62
N GLU A 8 -8.99 11.29 -4.52
CA GLU A 8 -8.50 12.67 -4.48
C GLU A 8 -7.00 12.71 -4.88
N PRO A 9 -6.46 13.87 -5.29
CA PRO A 9 -5.09 13.97 -5.78
C PRO A 9 -4.03 13.43 -4.81
N ASP A 10 -4.14 13.76 -3.52
CA ASP A 10 -3.26 13.31 -2.44
C ASP A 10 -3.38 11.80 -2.19
N GLU A 11 -4.60 11.27 -2.14
CA GLU A 11 -4.85 9.83 -2.01
C GLU A 11 -4.23 9.04 -3.17
N ARG A 12 -4.22 9.62 -4.38
CA ARG A 12 -3.59 9.00 -5.55
C ARG A 12 -2.08 8.94 -5.43
N GLU A 13 -1.45 9.98 -4.89
CA GLU A 13 0.00 9.98 -4.64
C GLU A 13 0.38 8.96 -3.56
N HIS A 14 -0.39 8.91 -2.47
CA HIS A 14 -0.25 7.88 -1.42
C HIS A 14 -0.42 6.47 -1.99
N TYR A 15 -1.42 6.26 -2.85
CA TYR A 15 -1.65 4.97 -3.52
C TYR A 15 -0.45 4.54 -4.37
N GLU A 16 0.10 5.44 -5.20
CA GLU A 16 1.25 5.09 -6.04
C GLU A 16 2.50 4.83 -5.19
N PHE A 17 2.72 5.60 -4.11
CA PHE A 17 3.83 5.33 -3.19
C PHE A 17 3.67 3.97 -2.50
N LEU A 18 2.49 3.69 -1.95
CA LEU A 18 2.16 2.41 -1.32
C LEU A 18 2.36 1.24 -2.29
N LYS A 19 1.94 1.40 -3.54
CA LYS A 19 2.14 0.42 -4.60
C LYS A 19 3.62 0.17 -4.87
N THR A 20 4.46 1.21 -4.91
CA THR A 20 5.91 1.08 -5.06
C THR A 20 6.54 0.31 -3.89
N VAL A 21 6.17 0.64 -2.64
CA VAL A 21 6.64 -0.10 -1.46
C VAL A 21 6.22 -1.57 -1.56
N PHE A 22 4.97 -1.84 -1.95
CA PHE A 22 4.45 -3.19 -2.07
C PHE A 22 5.14 -4.01 -3.17
N GLU A 23 5.43 -3.38 -4.32
CA GLU A 23 6.16 -4.01 -5.42
C GLU A 23 7.60 -4.36 -5.04
N HIS A 24 8.30 -3.47 -4.33
CA HIS A 24 9.70 -3.69 -3.95
C HIS A 24 9.87 -4.69 -2.80
N GLU A 25 9.05 -4.58 -1.75
CA GLU A 25 9.24 -5.38 -0.54
C GLU A 25 8.51 -6.73 -0.60
N PHE A 26 7.48 -6.86 -1.43
CA PHE A 26 6.63 -8.05 -1.52
C PHE A 26 6.43 -8.49 -2.99
N GLU A 27 7.51 -8.52 -3.78
CA GLU A 27 7.48 -8.77 -5.23
C GLU A 27 6.65 -9.99 -5.64
N GLU A 28 6.83 -11.14 -4.96
CA GLU A 28 6.11 -12.38 -5.26
C GLU A 28 4.58 -12.22 -5.05
N THR A 29 4.19 -11.62 -3.92
CA THR A 29 2.77 -11.37 -3.61
C THR A 29 2.18 -10.31 -4.53
N HIS A 30 2.94 -9.26 -4.82
CA HIS A 30 2.56 -8.24 -5.79
C HIS A 30 2.30 -8.86 -7.17
N LEU A 31 3.18 -9.75 -7.63
CA LEU A 31 3.01 -10.48 -8.89
C LEU A 31 1.76 -11.38 -8.85
N ALA A 32 1.56 -12.14 -7.77
CA ALA A 32 0.39 -13.00 -7.62
C ALA A 32 -0.93 -12.20 -7.61
N PHE A 33 -0.96 -11.06 -6.92
CA PHE A 33 -2.12 -10.16 -6.89
C PHE A 33 -2.38 -9.50 -8.25
N ARG A 34 -1.32 -9.15 -8.97
CA ARG A 34 -1.42 -8.63 -10.34
C ARG A 34 -1.99 -9.67 -11.30
N LEU A 35 -1.48 -10.89 -11.27
CA LEU A 35 -1.94 -11.99 -12.13
C LEU A 35 -3.38 -12.42 -11.82
N SER A 36 -3.80 -12.35 -10.56
CA SER A 36 -5.18 -12.64 -10.14
C SER A 36 -6.15 -11.47 -10.34
N GLY A 37 -5.67 -10.31 -10.79
CA GLY A 37 -6.50 -9.11 -11.00
C GLY A 37 -6.97 -8.44 -9.71
N LYS A 38 -6.39 -8.79 -8.55
CA LYS A 38 -6.78 -8.26 -7.23
C LYS A 38 -5.92 -7.09 -6.77
N LEU A 39 -4.75 -6.87 -7.38
CA LEU A 39 -3.78 -5.87 -6.91
C LEU A 39 -4.40 -4.51 -6.61
N THR A 40 -5.19 -3.95 -7.53
CA THR A 40 -5.82 -2.64 -7.34
C THR A 40 -6.81 -2.62 -6.18
N SER A 41 -7.66 -3.65 -6.04
CA SER A 41 -8.62 -3.68 -4.93
C SER A 41 -7.94 -3.86 -3.58
N GLU A 42 -6.89 -4.68 -3.52
CA GLU A 42 -6.14 -4.89 -2.27
C GLU A 42 -5.38 -3.63 -1.85
N LEU A 43 -4.73 -2.94 -2.78
CA LEU A 43 -4.08 -1.66 -2.49
C LEU A 43 -5.07 -0.57 -2.08
N LEU A 44 -6.28 -0.55 -2.66
CA LEU A 44 -7.35 0.36 -2.24
C LEU A 44 -7.87 0.04 -0.83
N ASN A 45 -7.88 -1.22 -0.41
CA ASN A 45 -8.21 -1.59 0.96
C ASN A 45 -7.11 -1.18 1.96
N LEU A 46 -5.85 -1.24 1.52
CA LEU A 46 -4.68 -0.86 2.32
C LEU A 46 -4.51 0.65 2.46
N LEU A 47 -4.88 1.44 1.45
CA LEU A 47 -4.76 2.90 1.46
C LEU A 47 -5.35 3.56 2.72
N PRO A 48 -6.62 3.33 3.12
CA PRO A 48 -7.18 3.91 4.34
C PRO A 48 -6.55 3.33 5.62
N LEU A 49 -6.03 2.09 5.59
CA LEU A 49 -5.32 1.50 6.73
C LEU A 49 -3.97 2.18 6.98
N CYS A 50 -3.33 2.67 5.92
CA CYS A 50 -2.04 3.35 5.98
C CYS A 50 -2.16 4.88 6.04
N ALA A 51 -3.36 5.47 5.91
CA ALA A 51 -3.56 6.91 5.84
C ALA A 51 -2.91 7.66 7.02
N PHE A 52 -3.04 7.12 8.24
CA PHE A 52 -2.45 7.71 9.44
C PHE A 52 -0.91 7.77 9.38
N LEU A 53 -0.25 6.87 8.66
CA LEU A 53 1.21 6.87 8.51
C LEU A 53 1.68 8.03 7.63
N PHE A 54 0.92 8.31 6.55
CA PHE A 54 1.20 9.47 5.70
C PHE A 54 1.01 10.79 6.46
N GLU A 55 0.03 10.86 7.36
CA GLU A 55 -0.18 12.02 8.24
C GLU A 55 0.90 12.14 9.32
N GLU A 56 1.28 11.03 9.96
CA GLU A 56 2.25 11.00 11.08
C GLU A 56 3.67 11.36 10.62
N TYR A 57 4.11 10.81 9.49
CA TYR A 57 5.45 11.04 8.96
C TYR A 57 5.53 12.19 7.95
N GLY A 58 4.38 12.68 7.47
CA GLY A 58 4.30 13.65 6.40
C GLY A 58 4.64 13.04 5.03
N PHE A 59 3.92 13.46 3.99
CA PHE A 59 4.19 13.02 2.63
C PHE A 59 3.91 14.13 1.60
N PRO A 60 4.79 14.29 0.59
CA PRO A 60 6.13 13.72 0.48
C PRO A 60 7.14 14.54 1.30
N ASP A 61 7.65 13.96 2.40
CA ASP A 61 8.74 14.57 3.18
C ASP A 61 10.04 13.74 3.02
N PRO A 62 11.11 14.31 2.44
CA PRO A 62 12.38 13.59 2.28
C PRO A 62 13.03 13.23 3.63
N GLU A 63 12.81 13.99 4.69
CA GLU A 63 13.40 13.75 6.01
C GLU A 63 12.87 12.44 6.63
N TYR A 64 11.59 12.17 6.46
CA TYR A 64 10.92 10.98 7.00
C TYR A 64 10.72 9.86 5.98
N SER A 65 11.14 10.06 4.73
CA SER A 65 10.95 9.10 3.65
C SER A 65 11.38 7.67 4.00
N GLY A 66 12.50 7.49 4.71
CA GLY A 66 12.98 6.18 5.16
C GLY A 66 12.13 5.57 6.29
N LEU A 67 11.64 6.39 7.23
CA LEU A 67 10.79 5.93 8.33
C LEU A 67 9.38 5.59 7.85
N LEU A 68 8.80 6.44 7.00
CA LEU A 68 7.53 6.17 6.35
C LEU A 68 7.60 4.88 5.52
N TYR A 69 8.67 4.70 4.74
CA TYR A 69 8.88 3.47 3.98
C TYR A 69 8.87 2.23 4.89
N GLN A 70 9.68 2.24 5.96
CA GLN A 70 9.72 1.13 6.92
C GLN A 70 8.36 0.88 7.60
N ALA A 71 7.65 1.95 7.97
CA ALA A 71 6.34 1.83 8.62
C ALA A 71 5.30 1.22 7.68
N LEU A 72 5.29 1.64 6.40
CA LEU A 72 4.44 1.05 5.37
C LEU A 72 4.82 -0.41 5.11
N THR A 73 6.10 -0.75 5.04
CA THR A 73 6.55 -2.15 4.91
C THR A 73 6.01 -3.02 6.05
N ASN A 74 6.08 -2.52 7.29
CA ASN A 74 5.56 -3.24 8.46
C ASN A 74 4.03 -3.39 8.42
N ALA A 75 3.30 -2.34 8.05
CA ALA A 75 1.85 -2.39 7.91
C ALA A 75 1.40 -3.38 6.82
N LEU A 76 2.09 -3.38 5.68
CA LEU A 76 1.86 -4.32 4.59
C LEU A 76 2.15 -5.77 5.02
N ALA A 77 3.25 -6.03 5.73
CA ALA A 77 3.57 -7.36 6.24
C ALA A 77 2.47 -7.88 7.19
N GLN A 78 1.94 -7.02 8.07
CA GLN A 78 0.84 -7.38 8.97
C GLN A 78 -0.45 -7.69 8.20
N TYR A 79 -0.78 -6.87 7.21
CA TYR A 79 -1.94 -7.10 6.33
C TYR A 79 -1.84 -8.46 5.64
N LEU A 80 -0.69 -8.77 5.04
CA LEU A 80 -0.46 -10.04 4.37
C LEU A 80 -0.50 -11.24 5.32
N ALA A 81 0.01 -11.10 6.55
CA ALA A 81 -0.06 -12.17 7.54
C ALA A 81 -1.51 -12.53 7.90
N VAL A 82 -2.37 -11.53 8.08
CA VAL A 82 -3.81 -11.73 8.30
C VAL A 82 -4.47 -12.33 7.07
N PHE A 83 -4.12 -11.84 5.87
CA PHE A 83 -4.65 -12.36 4.61
C PHE A 83 -4.31 -13.85 4.41
N HIS A 84 -3.07 -14.25 4.67
CA HIS A 84 -2.65 -15.65 4.60
C HIS A 84 -3.40 -16.53 5.60
N PHE A 85 -3.69 -16.03 6.81
CA PHE A 85 -4.46 -16.78 7.81
C PHE A 85 -5.92 -16.99 7.39
N LEU A 86 -6.54 -16.05 6.68
CA LEU A 86 -7.94 -16.16 6.24
C LEU A 86 -8.15 -17.06 5.01
N VAL A 87 -7.07 -17.40 4.30
CA VAL A 87 -7.12 -18.19 3.05
C VAL A 87 -6.52 -19.60 3.24
N SER A 88 -6.05 -19.92 4.45
CA SER A 88 -5.54 -21.25 4.85
C SER A 88 -6.59 -22.08 5.58
#